data_AF-A0A839GM26-F1
#
_entry.id   AF-A0A839GM26-F1
#
_cell.length_a   1.000
_cell.length_b   1.000
_cell.length_c   1.000
_cell.angle_alpha   90.00
_cell.angle_beta   90.00
_cell.angle_gamma   90.00
#
_symmetry.space_group_name_H-M   'P 1'
#
loop_
_entity.id
_entity.type
_entity.pdbx_description
1 polymer ?
#
loop_
_entity_poly.entity_id
_entity_poly.type
_entity_poly.pdbx_seq_one_letter_code
_entity_poly.pdbx_strand_id
1 'polypeptide(L)'
;MSVPTLPLPQKIKAYAASFLLVLLIYVVIDLYVPLKHLFVGEPLSFQEAFTYINLQSKWPIILIIGLLMGRNSVRKKERALQGAVPQTPAPPTSVQ
;
A
#
# COMPACT_ATOMS: atom_id res chain seq x y z
N MET A 1 29.50 -4.38 7.29
CA MET A 1 28.78 -4.94 6.12
C MET A 1 27.59 -4.05 5.83
N SER A 2 27.46 -3.50 4.62
CA SER A 2 26.30 -2.68 4.23
C SER A 2 25.06 -3.58 4.15
N VAL A 3 24.05 -3.27 4.95
CA VAL A 3 22.78 -4.01 4.93
C VAL A 3 22.15 -3.80 3.54
N PRO A 4 21.72 -4.86 2.82
CA PRO A 4 21.00 -4.71 1.57
C PRO A 4 19.73 -3.89 1.80
N THR A 5 19.69 -2.68 1.24
CA THR A 5 18.52 -1.79 1.29
C THR A 5 17.89 -1.67 -0.09
N LEU A 6 16.56 -1.45 -0.12
CA LEU A 6 15.89 -1.18 -1.39
C LEU A 6 16.43 0.11 -2.03
N PRO A 7 16.64 0.15 -3.36
CA PRO A 7 16.97 1.38 -4.06
C PRO A 7 15.81 2.38 -3.97
N LEU A 8 16.13 3.68 -3.91
CA LEU A 8 15.17 4.79 -3.81
C LEU A 8 13.95 4.68 -4.76
N PRO A 9 14.10 4.40 -6.07
CA PRO A 9 12.96 4.33 -6.98
C PRO A 9 11.96 3.23 -6.60
N GLN A 10 12.45 2.10 -6.07
CA GLN A 10 11.58 1.01 -5.63
C GLN A 10 10.83 1.37 -4.34
N LYS A 11 11.45 2.18 -3.46
CA LYS A 11 10.79 2.72 -2.26
C LYS A 11 9.66 3.66 -2.65
N ILE A 12 9.91 4.60 -3.55
CA ILE A 12 8.88 5.53 -4.07
C ILE A 12 7.72 4.76 -4.69
N LYS A 13 8.01 3.76 -5.54
CA LYS A 13 6.98 2.89 -6.13
C LYS A 13 6.15 2.17 -5.07
N ALA A 14 6.76 1.71 -3.98
CA ALA A 14 6.05 1.05 -2.89
C ALA A 14 5.11 2.02 -2.13
N TYR A 15 5.55 3.25 -1.88
CA TYR A 15 4.70 4.29 -1.27
C TYR A 15 3.56 4.69 -2.19
N ALA A 16 3.83 4.94 -3.47
CA ALA A 16 2.80 5.30 -4.45
C ALA A 16 1.75 4.19 -4.61
N ALA A 17 2.18 2.94 -4.72
CA ALA A 17 1.27 1.79 -4.79
C ALA A 17 0.41 1.64 -3.53
N SER A 18 1.02 1.85 -2.34
CA SER A 18 0.29 1.77 -1.07
C SER A 18 -0.72 2.90 -0.94
N PHE A 19 -0.36 4.11 -1.35
CA PHE A 19 -1.26 5.26 -1.36
C PHE A 19 -2.44 5.04 -2.32
N LEU A 20 -2.19 4.58 -3.55
CA LEU A 20 -3.23 4.25 -4.52
C LEU A 20 -4.17 3.16 -4.02
N LEU A 21 -3.64 2.15 -3.32
CA LEU A 21 -4.45 1.09 -2.73
C LEU A 21 -5.40 1.64 -1.66
N VAL A 22 -4.91 2.49 -0.75
CA VAL A 22 -5.73 3.12 0.29
C VAL A 22 -6.79 4.04 -0.34
N LEU A 23 -6.40 4.83 -1.34
CA LEU A 23 -7.31 5.67 -2.11
C LEU A 23 -8.45 4.84 -2.70
N LEU A 24 -8.11 3.73 -3.37
CA LEU A 24 -9.08 2.83 -3.98
C LEU A 24 -10.04 2.23 -2.95
N ILE A 25 -9.53 1.81 -1.78
CA ILE A 25 -10.37 1.29 -0.69
C ILE A 25 -11.41 2.33 -0.27
N TYR A 26 -11.01 3.58 -0.07
CA TYR A 26 -11.94 4.63 0.34
C TYR A 26 -12.95 4.98 -0.76
N VAL A 27 -12.54 5.00 -2.02
CA VAL A 27 -13.47 5.18 -3.15
C VAL A 27 -14.50 4.06 -3.17
N VAL A 28 -14.10 2.80 -3.00
CA VAL A 28 -15.03 1.66 -2.96
C VAL A 28 -15.99 1.74 -1.77
N ILE A 29 -15.51 2.17 -0.60
CA ILE A 29 -16.35 2.41 0.58
C ILE A 29 -17.39 3.49 0.28
N ASP A 30 -17.00 4.60 -0.36
CA ASP A 30 -17.91 5.69 -0.68
C ASP A 30 -18.93 5.28 -1.75
N LEU A 31 -18.52 4.43 -2.70
CA LEU A 31 -19.38 3.87 -3.73
C LEU A 31 -20.44 2.89 -3.19
N TYR A 32 -20.23 2.31 -2.00
CA TYR A 32 -21.20 1.37 -1.41
C TYR A 32 -22.61 1.97 -1.30
N VAL A 33 -22.71 3.24 -0.89
CA VAL A 33 -24.00 3.93 -0.72
C VAL A 33 -24.73 4.11 -2.05
N PRO A 34 -24.16 4.76 -3.09
CA PRO A 34 -24.84 4.90 -4.38
C PRO A 34 -25.11 3.55 -5.05
N LEU A 35 -24.23 2.54 -4.89
CA LEU A 35 -24.53 1.19 -5.37
C LEU A 35 -25.78 0.61 -4.69
N LYS A 36 -25.92 0.78 -3.37
CA LYS A 36 -27.10 0.32 -2.63
C LYS A 36 -28.38 0.97 -3.16
N HIS A 37 -28.38 2.28 -3.40
CA HIS A 37 -29.54 2.99 -3.98
C HIS A 37 -29.92 2.42 -5.35
N LEU A 38 -28.92 2.16 -6.21
CA LEU A 38 -29.10 1.50 -7.49
C LEU A 38 -29.75 0.11 -7.37
N PHE A 39 -29.34 -0.70 -6.39
CA PHE A 39 -29.92 -2.03 -6.15
C PHE A 39 -31.34 -1.99 -5.56
N VAL A 40 -31.71 -0.91 -4.88
CA VAL A 40 -33.07 -0.70 -4.35
C VAL A 40 -34.03 -0.17 -5.43
N GLY A 41 -33.51 0.11 -6.64
CA GLY A 41 -34.30 0.60 -7.77
C GLY A 41 -34.54 2.12 -7.74
N GLU A 42 -33.82 2.86 -6.89
CA GLU A 42 -33.89 4.32 -6.91
C GLU A 42 -33.11 4.88 -8.11
N PRO A 43 -33.67 5.86 -8.83
CA PRO A 43 -32.97 6.50 -9.93
C PRO A 43 -31.78 7.28 -9.38
N LEU A 44 -30.57 6.84 -9.71
CA LEU A 44 -29.34 7.50 -9.29
C LEU A 44 -28.55 7.92 -10.53
N SER A 45 -28.32 9.23 -10.66
CA SER A 45 -27.49 9.76 -11.73
C SER A 45 -26.00 9.56 -11.43
N PHE A 46 -25.17 9.51 -12.49
CA PHE A 46 -23.71 9.48 -12.32
C PHE A 46 -23.21 10.69 -11.53
N GLN A 47 -23.80 11.87 -11.73
CA GLN A 47 -23.40 13.09 -11.02
C GLN A 47 -23.67 12.97 -9.52
N GLU A 48 -24.81 12.41 -9.11
CA GLU A 48 -25.11 12.10 -7.71
C GLU A 48 -24.18 11.03 -7.15
N ALA A 49 -23.83 9.99 -7.92
CA ALA A 49 -22.85 9.00 -7.47
C ALA A 49 -21.50 9.64 -7.10
N PHE A 50 -21.06 10.63 -7.88
CA PHE A 50 -19.81 11.35 -7.61
C PHE A 50 -19.87 12.25 -6.36
N THR A 51 -21.05 12.74 -5.96
CA THR A 51 -21.14 13.57 -4.73
C THR A 51 -20.95 12.76 -3.45
N TYR A 52 -21.16 11.44 -3.50
CA TYR A 52 -20.85 10.53 -2.39
C TYR A 52 -19.33 10.34 -2.18
N ILE A 53 -18.52 10.61 -3.20
CA ILE A 53 -17.06 10.47 -3.12
C ILE A 53 -16.49 11.69 -2.39
N ASN A 54 -16.42 11.62 -1.06
CA ASN A 54 -15.90 12.71 -0.22
C ASN A 54 -14.45 12.45 0.19
N LEU A 55 -13.56 12.53 -0.81
CA LEU A 55 -12.10 12.35 -0.60
C LEU A 55 -11.49 13.49 0.22
N GLN A 56 -12.03 14.71 0.14
CA GLN A 56 -11.48 15.87 0.84
C GLN A 56 -11.67 15.77 2.36
N SER A 57 -12.76 15.19 2.86
CA SER A 57 -12.87 14.99 4.31
C SER A 57 -11.88 13.94 4.84
N LYS A 58 -11.50 12.99 3.97
CA LYS A 58 -10.73 11.79 4.35
C LYS A 58 -9.24 11.86 3.98
N TRP A 59 -8.80 12.90 3.26
CA TRP A 59 -7.42 13.03 2.76
C TRP A 59 -6.33 12.89 3.85
N PRO A 60 -6.48 13.42 5.08
CA PRO A 60 -5.44 13.27 6.10
C PRO A 60 -5.28 11.81 6.53
N ILE A 61 -6.41 11.11 6.67
CA ILE A 61 -6.44 9.69 7.07
C ILE A 61 -5.85 8.82 5.97
N ILE A 62 -6.22 9.08 4.71
CA ILE A 62 -5.68 8.38 3.53
C ILE A 62 -4.17 8.53 3.46
N LEU A 63 -3.63 9.73 3.72
CA LEU A 63 -2.18 9.97 3.78
C LEU A 63 -1.50 9.19 4.91
N ILE A 64 -2.03 9.26 6.12
CA ILE A 64 -1.44 8.59 7.29
C ILE A 64 -1.39 7.08 7.05
N ILE A 65 -2.51 6.48 6.66
CA ILE A 65 -2.59 5.04 6.40
C ILE A 65 -1.68 4.68 5.21
N GLY A 66 -1.69 5.46 4.13
CA GLY A 66 -0.83 5.24 2.97
C GLY A 66 0.66 5.25 3.31
N LEU A 67 1.10 6.17 4.17
CA LEU A 67 2.47 6.26 4.67
C LEU A 67 2.83 5.07 5.56
N LEU A 68 1.98 4.71 6.52
CA LEU A 68 2.18 3.55 7.39
C LEU A 68 2.28 2.24 6.59
N MET A 69 1.36 2.06 5.65
CA MET A 69 1.31 0.88 4.78
C MET A 69 2.51 0.83 3.84
N GLY A 70 2.89 1.97 3.24
CA GLY A 70 4.08 2.09 2.40
C GLY A 70 5.36 1.77 3.16
N ARG A 71 5.51 2.28 4.39
CA ARG A 71 6.64 2.00 5.27
C ARG A 71 6.72 0.50 5.59
N ASN A 72 5.61 -0.13 5.93
CA ASN A 72 5.56 -1.57 6.19
C ASN A 72 5.91 -2.40 4.93
N SER A 73 5.43 -1.97 3.76
CA SER A 73 5.74 -2.62 2.47
C SER A 73 7.23 -2.55 2.13
N VAL A 74 7.87 -1.38 2.33
CA VAL A 74 9.33 -1.22 2.17
C VAL A 74 10.09 -2.11 3.14
N ARG A 75 9.75 -2.09 4.44
CA ARG A 75 10.41 -2.94 5.45
C ARG A 75 10.26 -4.42 5.14
N LYS A 76 9.09 -4.86 4.63
CA LYS A 76 8.87 -6.25 4.21
C LYS A 76 9.78 -6.63 3.04
N LYS A 77 9.90 -5.75 2.04
CA LYS A 77 10.79 -5.97 0.88
C LYS A 77 12.27 -5.94 1.27
N GLU A 78 12.69 -5.06 2.17
CA GLU A 78 14.06 -5.01 2.69
C GLU A 78 14.42 -6.27 3.47
N ARG A 79 13.51 -6.77 4.32
CA ARG A 79 13.70 -8.07 5.01
C ARG A 79 13.82 -9.24 4.03
N ALA A 80 13.03 -9.24 2.96
CA ALA A 80 13.13 -10.27 1.93
C ALA A 80 14.48 -10.25 1.20
N LEU A 81 15.03 -9.06 0.93
CA LEU A 81 16.38 -8.92 0.36
C LEU A 81 17.47 -9.40 1.31
N GLN A 82 17.31 -9.17 2.62
CA GLN A 82 18.26 -9.62 3.64
C GLN A 82 18.21 -11.13 3.86
N GLY A 83 17.03 -11.74 3.80
CA GLY A 83 16.86 -13.20 3.88
C GLY A 83 17.26 -13.97 2.62
N ALA A 84 17.41 -13.27 1.48
CA ALA A 84 17.85 -13.83 0.21
C ALA A 84 19.37 -13.78 0.01
N VAL A 85 20.14 -13.17 0.92
CA VAL A 85 21.60 -13.27 0.92
C VAL A 85 21.95 -14.68 1.41
N PRO A 86 22.54 -15.55 0.57
CA PRO A 86 23.02 -16.84 1.03
C PRO A 86 24.01 -16.59 2.15
N GLN A 87 23.81 -17.21 3.31
CA GLN A 87 24.88 -17.37 4.27
C GLN A 87 25.97 -18.15 3.55
N THR A 88 27.01 -17.47 3.06
CA THR A 88 28.23 -18.13 2.62
C THR A 88 28.68 -18.99 3.80
N PRO A 89 28.75 -20.33 3.65
CA PRO A 89 29.21 -21.17 4.75
C PRO A 89 30.61 -20.71 5.13
N ALA A 90 30.83 -20.41 6.41
CA ALA A 90 32.17 -20.14 6.91
C ALA A 90 33.07 -21.33 6.53
N PRO A 91 34.28 -21.11 5.99
CA PRO A 91 35.18 -22.20 5.67
C PRO A 91 35.46 -23.01 6.94
N PRO A 92 35.47 -24.35 6.89
CA PRO A 92 35.71 -25.17 8.07
C PRO A 92 37.08 -24.80 8.63
N THR A 93 37.10 -24.37 9.88
CA THR A 93 38.33 -24.20 10.66
C THR A 93 39.00 -25.56 10.70
N SER A 94 40.06 -25.74 9.91
CA SER A 94 40.95 -26.89 10.01
C SER A 94 41.62 -26.83 11.39
N VAL A 95 41.12 -27.60 12.33
CA VAL A 95 41.82 -27.90 13.58
C VAL A 95 42.94 -28.85 13.18
N GLN A 96 44.18 -28.34 13.23
CA GLN A 96 45.40 -29.16 13.19
C GLN A 96 45.58 -29.87 14.54
#